data_AF-A0A947J1U9-F1
#
_entry.id   AF-A0A947J1U9-F1
#
_cell.length_a   1.000
_cell.length_b   1.000
_cell.length_c   1.000
_cell.angle_alpha   90.00
_cell.angle_beta   90.00
_cell.angle_gamma   90.00
#
_symmetry.space_group_name_H-M   'P 1'
#
loop_
_entity.id
_entity.type
_entity.pdbx_description
1 polymer ?
#
loop_
_entity_poly.entity_id
_entity_poly.type
_entity_poly.pdbx_seq_one_letter_code
_entity_poly.pdbx_strand_id
1 'polypeptide(L)' 'MNVNMNTSTALASMAGQATGDAVGVSVLKKALQAEAQNAQQLINSVPQPEKTTNNLPPNLGQNINTTA' A
#
# COMPACT_ATOMS: atom_id res chain seq x y z
N MET A 1 -1.11 19.78 51.30
CA MET A 1 -2.25 19.50 50.38
C MET A 1 -1.81 19.68 48.91
N ASN A 2 -0.72 19.03 48.47
CA ASN A 2 -0.12 19.22 47.13
C ASN A 2 0.11 17.92 46.34
N VAL A 3 -0.05 16.75 46.98
CA VAL A 3 0.22 15.45 46.35
C VAL A 3 -0.83 15.14 45.27
N ASN A 4 -2.07 15.59 45.45
CA ASN A 4 -3.20 15.32 44.55
C ASN A 4 -3.13 16.09 43.20
N MET A 5 -2.39 17.21 43.15
CA MET A 5 -2.27 18.01 41.92
C MET A 5 -1.19 17.45 40.99
N ASN A 6 -0.06 16.98 41.53
CA ASN A 6 1.01 16.36 40.76
C ASN A 6 0.58 15.00 40.16
N THR A 7 -0.19 14.20 40.91
CA THR A 7 -0.76 12.95 40.39
C THR A 7 -1.78 13.18 39.28
N SER A 8 -2.57 14.25 39.37
CA SER A 8 -3.55 14.61 38.33
C SER A 8 -2.88 15.07 37.04
N THR A 9 -1.80 15.86 37.13
CA THR A 9 -1.02 16.27 35.95
C THR A 9 -0.27 15.12 35.30
N ALA A 10 0.25 14.16 36.09
CA ALA A 10 0.89 12.96 35.55
C ALA A 10 -0.11 12.07 34.80
N LEU A 11 -1.31 11.85 35.36
CA LEU A 11 -2.38 11.10 34.70
C LEU A 11 -2.84 11.76 33.39
N ALA A 12 -2.98 13.08 33.39
CA ALA A 12 -3.34 13.84 32.20
C ALA A 12 -2.27 13.72 31.09
N SER A 13 -0.99 13.80 31.45
CA SER A 13 0.13 13.61 30.51
C SER A 13 0.16 12.20 29.93
N MET A 14 -0.06 11.16 30.75
CA MET A 14 -0.12 9.77 30.29
C MET A 14 -1.32 9.52 29.36
N ALA A 15 -2.48 10.08 29.66
CA ALA A 15 -3.66 9.99 28.80
C ALA A 15 -3.44 10.69 27.45
N GLY A 16 -2.75 11.84 27.45
CA GLY A 16 -2.32 12.54 26.24
C GLY A 16 -1.34 11.72 25.39
N GLN A 17 -0.34 11.08 26.01
CA GLN A 17 0.60 10.19 25.33
C GLN A 17 -0.09 8.97 24.73
N ALA A 18 -0.94 8.28 25.48
CA ALA A 18 -1.69 7.11 24.98
C ALA A 18 -2.58 7.46 23.77
N THR A 19 -3.17 8.66 23.78
CA THR A 19 -3.94 9.17 22.65
C THR A 19 -3.03 9.45 21.44
N GLY A 20 -1.87 10.06 21.66
CA GLY A 20 -0.88 10.31 20.61
C GLY A 20 -0.37 9.03 19.95
N ASP A 21 -0.06 8.01 20.75
CA ASP A 21 0.37 6.69 20.25
C ASP A 21 -0.75 6.00 19.46
N ALA A 22 -1.98 6.00 19.98
CA ALA A 22 -3.13 5.42 19.29
C ALA A 22 -3.37 6.09 17.93
N VAL A 23 -3.26 7.42 17.87
CA VAL A 23 -3.37 8.18 16.62
C VAL A 23 -2.22 7.83 15.69
N GLY A 24 -0.97 7.78 16.17
CA GLY A 24 0.19 7.42 15.36
C GLY A 24 0.07 6.04 14.72
N VAL A 25 -0.35 5.04 15.50
CA VAL A 25 -0.62 3.68 15.00
C VAL A 25 -1.77 3.67 14.00
N SER A 26 -2.84 4.44 14.25
CA SER A 26 -3.98 4.53 13.34
C SER A 26 -3.60 5.12 11.98
N VAL A 27 -2.74 6.15 11.97
CA VAL A 27 -2.23 6.80 10.75
C VAL A 27 -1.30 5.85 10.00
N LEU A 28 -0.37 5.18 10.70
CA LEU A 28 0.50 4.17 10.10
C LEU A 28 -0.32 3.05 9.45
N LYS A 29 -1.33 2.52 10.15
CA LYS A 29 -2.24 1.50 9.61
C LYS A 29 -2.97 2.00 8.37
N LYS A 30 -3.45 3.25 8.36
CA LYS A 30 -4.12 3.84 7.20
C LYS A 30 -3.17 4.01 6.02
N ALA A 31 -1.93 4.42 6.26
CA ALA A 31 -0.90 4.52 5.23
C ALA A 31 -0.62 3.15 4.59
N LEU A 32 -0.41 2.10 5.40
CA LEU A 32 -0.22 0.73 4.91
C LEU A 32 -1.42 0.22 4.11
N GLN A 33 -2.65 0.52 4.56
CA GLN A 33 -3.86 0.15 3.81
C GLN A 33 -3.94 0.88 2.46
N ALA A 34 -3.60 2.17 2.41
CA ALA A 34 -3.60 2.94 1.18
C ALA A 34 -2.54 2.44 0.19
N GLU A 35 -1.35 2.08 0.68
CA GLU A 35 -0.28 1.48 -0.13
C GLU A 35 -0.73 0.14 -0.72
N ALA A 36 -1.31 -0.75 0.10
CA ALA A 36 -1.83 -2.02 -0.36
C ALA A 36 -2.93 -1.86 -1.43
N GLN A 37 -3.85 -0.90 -1.24
CA GLN A 37 -4.89 -0.60 -2.22
C GLN A 37 -4.30 -0.09 -3.54
N ASN A 38 -3.32 0.83 -3.49
CA ASN A 38 -2.65 1.33 -4.69
C ASN A 38 -1.89 0.20 -5.42
N ALA A 39 -1.19 -0.66 -4.69
CA ALA A 39 -0.50 -1.80 -5.29
C ALA A 39 -1.47 -2.72 -6.05
N GLN A 40 -2.65 -3.01 -5.48
CA GLN A 40 -3.68 -3.81 -6.15
C GLN A 40 -4.22 -3.11 -7.41
N GLN A 41 -4.43 -1.79 -7.35
CA GLN A 41 -4.88 -1.03 -8.53
C GLN A 41 -3.84 -1.05 -9.66
N LEU A 42 -2.55 -0.94 -9.33
CA LEU A 42 -1.47 -1.02 -10.31
C LEU A 42 -1.42 -2.41 -10.97
N ILE A 43 -1.56 -3.49 -10.19
CA ILE A 43 -1.62 -4.86 -10.72
C ILE A 43 -2.80 -5.01 -11.68
N ASN A 44 -3.98 -4.51 -11.32
CA ASN A 44 -5.17 -4.58 -12.16
C ASN A 44 -5.09 -3.69 -13.42
N SER A 45 -4.26 -2.64 -13.37
CA SER A 45 -4.06 -1.72 -14.49
C SER A 45 -3.08 -2.26 -15.54
N VAL A 46 -2.38 -3.36 -15.27
CA VAL A 46 -1.54 -4.01 -16.27
C VAL A 46 -2.44 -4.52 -17.39
N PRO A 47 -2.32 -3.98 -18.62
CA PRO A 47 -3.09 -4.47 -19.75
C PRO A 47 -2.75 -5.95 -19.96
N GLN A 48 -3.76 -6.81 -20.01
CA GLN A 48 -3.52 -8.19 -20.43
C GLN A 48 -2.99 -8.15 -21.86
N PRO A 49 -1.90 -8.87 -22.17
CA PRO A 49 -1.44 -8.97 -23.55
C PRO A 49 -2.62 -9.50 -24.37
N GLU A 50 -3.08 -8.70 -25.32
CA GLU A 50 -4.04 -9.11 -26.33
C GLU A 50 -3.51 -10.42 -26.89
N LYS A 51 -4.25 -11.51 -26.72
CA LYS A 51 -3.89 -12.80 -27.28
C LYS A 51 -3.81 -12.60 -28.79
N THR A 52 -2.60 -12.41 -29.31
CA THR A 52 -2.31 -12.14 -30.73
C THR A 52 -2.60 -13.34 -31.63
N THR A 53 -3.42 -14.31 -31.21
CA THR A 53 -3.70 -15.53 -31.96
C THR A 53 -4.75 -15.33 -33.05
N ASN A 54 -5.44 -14.19 -33.11
CA ASN A 54 -6.59 -14.03 -33.99
C ASN A 54 -6.27 -13.50 -35.40
N ASN A 55 -5.05 -13.03 -35.67
CA ASN A 55 -4.73 -12.38 -36.95
C ASN A 55 -3.40 -12.82 -37.59
N LEU A 56 -2.76 -13.89 -37.07
CA LEU A 56 -1.49 -14.34 -37.64
C LEU A 56 -1.75 -15.32 -38.77
N PRO A 57 -1.29 -15.01 -40.00
CA PRO A 57 -1.35 -15.96 -41.11
C PRO A 57 -0.64 -17.27 -40.75
N PRO A 58 -1.08 -18.43 -41.29
CA PRO A 58 -0.52 -19.74 -40.97
C PRO A 58 0.97 -19.89 -41.30
N ASN A 59 1.56 -18.94 -42.03
CA ASN A 59 2.96 -18.91 -42.42
C ASN A 59 3.85 -17.97 -41.59
N LEU A 60 3.33 -17.31 -40.56
CA LEU A 60 4.13 -16.43 -39.70
C LEU A 60 5.05 -17.24 -38.78
N GLY A 61 6.32 -16.86 -38.69
CA GLY A 61 7.33 -17.60 -37.93
C GLY A 61 8.15 -18.61 -38.73
N GLN A 62 7.81 -18.87 -40.00
CA GLN A 62 8.57 -19.79 -40.85
C GLN A 62 9.90 -19.22 -41.35
N ASN A 63 10.05 -17.89 -41.40
CA ASN A 63 11.27 -17.20 -41.81
C ASN A 63 11.66 -16.15 -40.77
N ILE A 64 12.18 -16.57 -39.61
CA ILE A 64 12.80 -15.64 -38.65
C ILE A 64 14.27 -15.48 -39.03
N ASN A 65 14.66 -14.32 -39.54
CA ASN A 65 16.09 -13.97 -39.70
C ASN A 65 16.66 -13.63 -38.32
N THR A 66 17.22 -14.63 -37.64
CA THR A 66 17.96 -14.46 -36.38
C THR A 66 19.44 -14.16 -36.64
N THR A 67 19.75 -12.98 -37.17
CA THR A 67 21.12 -12.47 -37.11
C THR A 67 21.39 -11.90 -35.72
N ALA A 68 22.39 -12.47 -35.04
CA ALA A 68 22.87 -12.09 -33.70
C ALA A 68 23.64 -10.77 -33.70
#